data_AF-A0A8T6SAX0-F1
#
_entry.id   AF-A0A8T6SAX0-F1
#
_cell.length_a   1.000
_cell.length_b   1.000
_cell.length_c   1.000
_cell.angle_alpha   90.00
_cell.angle_beta   90.00
_cell.angle_gamma   90.00
#
_symmetry.space_group_name_H-M   'P 1'
#
loop_
_entity.id
_entity.type
_entity.pdbx_description
1 polymer ?
#
loop_
_entity_poly.entity_id
_entity_poly.type
_entity_poly.pdbx_seq_one_letter_code
_entity_poly.pdbx_strand_id
1 'polypeptide(L)' 'YFDSSAVSSFIYREKILNRIKKSMDLDRLLYGSDFPVVWGSNMKYEVSVIKNSKNLTEDEKKKILGLNAA' A
#
# COMPACT_ATOMS: atom_id res chain seq x y z
N TYR A 1 12.79 -0.24 4.08
CA TYR A 1 11.45 -0.75 3.76
C TYR A 1 10.46 -0.05 4.67
N PHE A 2 9.23 0.18 4.22
CA PHE A 2 8.13 0.78 4.97
C PHE A 2 6.82 0.11 4.55
N ASP A 3 5.85 0.01 5.44
CA ASP A 3 4.56 -0.64 5.14
C ASP A 3 3.38 0.34 5.17
N SER A 4 2.25 -0.10 4.63
CA SER A 4 1.01 0.69 4.54
C SER A 4 0.07 0.53 5.74
N SER A 5 0.47 -0.16 6.80
CA SER A 5 -0.44 -0.52 7.90
C SER A 5 -1.06 0.72 8.55
N ALA A 6 -2.33 0.62 8.93
CA ALA A 6 -3.13 1.68 9.53
C ALA A 6 -3.35 2.96 8.69
N VAL A 7 -2.70 3.12 7.52
CA VAL A 7 -2.76 4.34 6.70
C VAL A 7 -2.98 4.10 5.21
N SER A 8 -3.42 2.90 4.81
CA SER A 8 -3.67 2.55 3.41
C SER A 8 -4.65 3.50 2.70
N SER A 9 -5.73 3.90 3.35
CA SER A 9 -6.71 4.87 2.82
C SER A 9 -6.13 6.28 2.54
N PHE A 10 -4.93 6.56 3.05
CA PHE A 10 -4.22 7.82 2.88
C PHE A 10 -3.03 7.71 1.92
N ILE A 11 -2.20 6.66 2.05
CA ILE A 11 -0.95 6.50 1.28
C ILE A 11 -1.20 6.40 -0.23
N TYR A 12 -2.28 5.73 -0.65
CA TYR A 12 -2.56 5.51 -2.08
C TYR A 12 -3.26 6.67 -2.78
N ARG A 13 -3.44 7.81 -2.09
CA ARG A 13 -3.90 9.05 -2.71
C ARG A 13 -2.80 9.61 -3.61
N GLU A 14 -3.18 10.07 -4.80
CA GLU A 14 -2.27 10.52 -5.86
C GLU A 14 -1.16 11.47 -5.34
N LYS A 15 -1.53 12.49 -4.57
CA LYS A 15 -0.58 13.47 -4.01
C LYS A 15 0.51 12.82 -3.14
N ILE A 16 0.12 11.87 -2.30
CA ILE A 16 1.04 11.18 -1.38
C ILE A 16 1.88 10.17 -2.15
N LEU A 17 1.23 9.38 -3.00
CA LEU A 17 1.88 8.37 -3.81
C LEU A 17 2.93 8.99 -4.76
N ASN A 18 2.61 10.10 -5.42
CA ASN A 18 3.55 10.82 -6.28
C ASN A 18 4.74 11.37 -5.50
N ARG A 19 4.54 11.78 -4.24
CA ARG A 19 5.63 12.23 -3.37
C ARG A 19 6.54 11.07 -2.99
N ILE A 20 5.96 9.92 -2.64
CA ILE A 20 6.70 8.68 -2.36
C ILE A 20 7.54 8.31 -3.58
N LYS A 21 6.93 8.15 -4.77
CA LYS A 21 7.62 7.82 -6.03
C LYS A 21 8.78 8.76 -6.37
N LYS A 22 8.67 10.05 -6.02
CA LYS A 22 9.74 11.05 -6.24
C LYS A 22 10.87 10.96 -5.22
N SER A 23 10.57 10.59 -3.98
CA SER A 23 11.56 10.53 -2.89
C SER A 23 12.23 9.17 -2.74
N MET A 24 11.54 8.10 -3.12
CA MET A 24 11.96 6.72 -2.89
C MET A 24 11.25 5.78 -3.85
N ASP A 25 11.88 4.64 -4.12
CA ASP A 25 11.28 3.62 -4.97
C ASP A 25 10.12 2.90 -4.25
N LEU A 26 9.05 2.61 -4.99
CA LEU A 26 7.91 1.82 -4.49
C LEU A 26 8.30 0.38 -4.17
N ASP A 27 9.45 -0.08 -4.65
CA ASP A 27 10.03 -1.39 -4.32
C ASP A 27 10.34 -1.54 -2.81
N ARG A 28 10.35 -0.42 -2.08
CA ARG A 28 10.52 -0.41 -0.62
C ARG A 28 9.19 -0.35 0.15
N LEU A 29 8.05 -0.22 -0.53
CA LEU A 29 6.71 -0.19 0.07
C LEU A 29 6.16 -1.63 0.19
N LEU A 30 5.80 -2.01 1.42
CA LEU A 30 5.24 -3.31 1.75
C LEU A 30 3.75 -3.20 2.05
N TYR A 31 3.00 -4.26 1.75
CA TYR A 31 1.67 -4.44 2.32
C TYR A 31 1.78 -4.64 3.83
N GLY A 32 0.90 -3.95 4.55
CA GLY A 32 0.69 -4.18 5.98
C GLY A 32 -0.73 -3.79 6.36
N SER A 33 -1.33 -4.57 7.26
CA SER A 33 -2.72 -4.38 7.71
C SER A 33 -2.87 -4.03 9.18
N ASP A 34 -1.86 -4.32 10.01
CA ASP A 34 -1.94 -4.28 11.48
C ASP A 34 -3.23 -4.90 12.05
N PHE A 35 -3.79 -5.90 11.38
CA PHE A 35 -4.96 -6.61 11.88
C PHE A 35 -4.55 -7.55 13.03
N PRO A 36 -5.29 -7.59 14.16
CA PRO A 36 -6.58 -6.93 14.44
C PRO A 36 -6.48 -5.60 15.21
N VAL A 37 -5.29 -5.01 15.32
CA VAL A 37 -5.02 -3.82 16.14
C VAL A 37 -5.70 -2.56 15.56
N VAL A 38 -5.77 -2.43 14.23
CA VAL A 38 -6.43 -1.28 13.58
C VAL A 38 -7.94 -1.48 13.54
N TRP A 39 -8.64 -0.73 14.39
CA TRP A 39 -10.09 -0.77 14.47
C TRP A 39 -10.74 -0.28 13.18
N GLY A 40 -11.71 -1.04 12.67
CA GLY A 40 -12.40 -0.72 11.41
C GLY A 40 -11.63 -1.12 10.14
N SER A 41 -10.46 -1.77 10.26
CA SER A 41 -9.75 -2.39 9.14
C SER A 41 -9.72 -3.91 9.25
N ASN A 42 -9.64 -4.58 8.10
CA ASN A 42 -9.35 -6.01 8.00
C ASN A 42 -8.50 -6.28 6.75
N MET A 43 -7.87 -7.45 6.69
CA MET A 43 -6.98 -7.80 5.57
C MET A 43 -7.66 -7.68 4.19
N LYS A 44 -8.96 -8.03 4.10
CA LYS A 44 -9.72 -7.91 2.85
C LYS A 44 -9.88 -6.45 2.42
N TYR A 45 -10.17 -5.56 3.38
CA TYR A 45 -10.26 -4.12 3.14
C TYR A 45 -8.91 -3.58 2.64
N GLU A 46 -7.82 -3.86 3.35
CA GLU A 46 -6.48 -3.38 3.01
C GLU A 46 -6.04 -3.81 1.61
N VAL A 47 -6.25 -5.09 1.27
CA VAL A 47 -6.00 -5.61 -0.08
C VAL A 47 -6.90 -4.92 -1.12
N SER A 48 -8.16 -4.64 -0.79
CA SER A 48 -9.09 -3.98 -1.72
C SER A 48 -8.67 -2.53 -2.03
N VAL A 49 -8.12 -1.81 -1.05
CA VAL A 49 -7.62 -0.44 -1.25
C VAL A 49 -6.48 -0.43 -2.28
N ILE A 50 -5.56 -1.39 -2.19
CA ILE A 50 -4.44 -1.50 -3.13
C ILE A 50 -4.94 -1.89 -4.53
N LYS A 51 -5.79 -2.93 -4.63
CA LYS A 51 -6.30 -3.43 -5.92
C LYS A 51 -7.11 -2.38 -6.67
N ASN A 52 -7.92 -1.59 -5.95
CA ASN A 52 -8.80 -0.58 -6.53
C ASN A 52 -8.13 0.79 -6.72
N SER A 53 -6.87 0.96 -6.32
CA SER A 53 -6.14 2.21 -6.54
C SER A 53 -5.93 2.46 -8.03
N LYS A 54 -6.44 3.59 -8.53
CA LYS A 54 -6.20 4.08 -9.90
C LYS A 54 -4.83 4.71 -10.09
N ASN A 55 -4.13 4.98 -8.98
CA ASN A 55 -2.84 5.66 -8.98
C ASN A 55 -1.65 4.68 -9.02
N LEU A 56 -1.95 3.37 -8.92
CA LEU A 56 -0.98 2.29 -9.02
C LEU A 56 -1.12 1.56 -10.35
N THR A 57 0.00 1.23 -10.97
CA THR A 57 0.03 0.28 -12.09
C THR A 57 -0.19 -1.15 -11.59
N GLU A 58 -0.53 -2.07 -12.49
CA GLU A 58 -0.69 -3.49 -12.11
C GLU A 58 0.59 -4.12 -11.57
N ASP A 59 1.75 -3.70 -12.07
CA ASP A 59 3.03 -4.18 -11.56
C ASP A 59 3.36 -3.62 -10.18
N GLU A 60 3.07 -2.33 -9.93
CA GLU A 60 3.20 -1.72 -8.60
C GLU A 60 2.30 -2.43 -7.57
N LYS A 61 1.07 -2.80 -7.96
CA LYS A 61 0.15 -3.57 -7.09
C LYS A 61 0.72 -4.93 -6.73
N LYS A 62 1.26 -5.67 -7.72
CA LYS A 62 1.89 -7.00 -7.48
C LYS A 62 3.10 -6.89 -6.57
N LYS A 63 3.91 -5.84 -6.75
CA LYS A 63 5.06 -5.56 -5.90
C LYS A 63 4.67 -5.37 -4.45
N ILE A 64 3.76 -4.44 -4.19
CA ILE A 64 3.31 -4.11 -2.82
C ILE A 64 2.62 -5.31 -2.15
N LEU A 65 1.77 -6.04 -2.88
CA LEU A 65 0.99 -7.15 -2.32
C LEU A 65 1.78 -8.45 -2.09
N GLY A 66 3.02 -8.56 -2.60
CA GLY A 66 3.76 -9.82 -2.44
C GLY A 66 5.23 -9.75 -2.81
N LEU A 67 5.60 -9.15 -3.95
CA LEU A 67 7.00 -9.28 -4.44
C LEU A 67 8.01 -8.48 -3.61
N ASN A 68 7.59 -7.40 -2.95
CA ASN A 68 8.49 -6.61 -2.10
C ASN A 68 8.70 -7.25 -0.71
N ALA A 69 7.80 -8.16 -0.32
CA ALA A 69 7.80 -8.83 0.98
C ALA A 69 8.33 -10.28 0.93
N ALA A 70 8.68 -10.76 -0.26
CA ALA A 70 9.34 -12.05 -0.52
C ALA A 70 10.86 -11.91 -0.40
#